data_AF-A0A310SKP8-F1
#
_entry.id   AF-A0A310SKP8-F1
#
_cell.length_a   1.000
_cell.length_b   1.000
_cell.length_c   1.000
_cell.angle_alpha   90.00
_cell.angle_beta   90.00
_cell.angle_gamma   90.00
#
_symmetry.space_group_name_H-M   'P 1'
#
loop_
_entity.id
_entity.type
_entity.pdbx_description
1 polymer ?
#
loop_
_entity_poly.entity_id
_entity_poly.type
_entity_poly.pdbx_seq_one_letter_code
_entity_poly.pdbx_strand_id
1 'polypeptide(L)'
;MVPTIHFNYRYFEVENSDGSIQWWFGGGTDLTPYYLNEDDVKHFHSTLKIACDKHDPSYYPKYKKWCDDYFLITHRGERRGVGGIFFDDIDTPSQEKAFEFIKSCAEAVIPSYIPLVEKHKNDGYGYTERQWQLLRRGRYVEFNLIYDRGTKFGLYTPGARYESILMSLPLAANWQYMHEPEPGTKEAVLVDVLRNPKDWLN
;
A
#
# COMPACT_ATOMS: atom_id res chain seq x y z
N MET A 1 10.83 14.47 -1.73
CA MET A 1 11.28 13.09 -1.46
C MET A 1 10.29 12.24 -0.66
N VAL A 2 9.19 12.83 -0.16
CA VAL A 2 8.14 12.11 0.60
C VAL A 2 7.51 10.97 -0.21
N PRO A 3 7.42 9.73 0.32
CA PRO A 3 6.75 8.60 -0.34
C PRO A 3 5.23 8.82 -0.42
N THR A 4 4.58 8.18 -1.40
CA THR A 4 3.11 8.03 -1.38
C THR A 4 2.73 6.94 -0.36
N ILE A 5 1.65 7.15 0.38
CA ILE A 5 1.04 6.12 1.24
C ILE A 5 -0.37 5.80 0.76
N HIS A 6 -0.78 4.56 0.97
CA HIS A 6 -2.17 4.14 0.89
C HIS A 6 -2.54 3.35 2.14
N PHE A 7 -3.76 3.53 2.62
CA PHE A 7 -4.34 2.68 3.64
C PHE A 7 -5.85 2.52 3.40
N ASN A 8 -6.36 1.37 3.81
CA ASN A 8 -7.78 1.05 3.76
C ASN A 8 -8.12 0.16 4.95
N TYR A 9 -9.22 0.43 5.62
CA TYR A 9 -9.79 -0.45 6.65
C TYR A 9 -11.30 -0.43 6.47
N ARG A 10 -11.91 -1.61 6.31
CA ARG A 10 -13.31 -1.76 5.96
C ARG A 10 -13.94 -2.94 6.68
N TYR A 11 -15.25 -2.89 6.79
CA TYR A 11 -16.10 -3.90 7.38
C TYR A 11 -17.25 -4.19 6.41
N PHE A 12 -17.59 -5.47 6.27
CA PHE A 12 -18.79 -5.92 5.57
C PHE A 12 -19.59 -6.85 6.47
N GLU A 13 -20.91 -6.78 6.33
CA GLU A 13 -21.83 -7.75 6.89
C GLU A 13 -22.98 -8.02 5.92
N VAL A 14 -23.47 -9.26 5.96
CA VAL A 14 -24.62 -9.72 5.20
C VAL A 14 -25.49 -10.54 6.13
N GLU A 15 -26.76 -10.14 6.23
CA GLU A 15 -27.80 -10.94 6.88
C GLU A 15 -28.34 -11.97 5.88
N ASN A 16 -28.21 -13.25 6.23
CA ASN A 16 -28.74 -14.35 5.44
C ASN A 16 -30.26 -14.49 5.66
N SER A 17 -30.92 -15.21 4.76
CA SER A 17 -32.38 -15.42 4.84
C SER A 17 -32.84 -16.18 6.09
N ASP A 18 -31.94 -16.90 6.77
CA ASP A 18 -32.21 -17.61 8.02
C ASP A 18 -31.93 -16.77 9.29
N GLY A 19 -31.54 -15.50 9.12
CA GLY A 19 -31.20 -14.58 10.20
C GLY A 19 -29.76 -14.70 10.72
N SER A 20 -28.93 -15.59 10.13
CA SER A 20 -27.50 -15.63 10.45
C SER A 20 -26.75 -14.46 9.81
N ILE A 21 -25.70 -13.96 10.46
CA ILE A 21 -24.88 -12.85 9.96
C ILE A 21 -23.50 -13.38 9.57
N GLN A 22 -23.14 -13.18 8.31
CA GLN A 22 -21.75 -13.32 7.86
C GLN A 22 -21.09 -11.95 7.84
N TRP A 23 -19.89 -11.85 8.39
CA TRP A 23 -19.15 -10.59 8.48
C TRP A 23 -17.66 -10.82 8.24
N TRP A 24 -16.97 -9.80 7.77
CA TRP A 24 -15.53 -9.82 7.65
C TRP A 24 -14.95 -8.41 7.62
N PHE A 25 -13.71 -8.30 8.05
CA PHE A 25 -12.89 -7.11 7.87
C PHE A 25 -11.88 -7.31 6.75
N GLY A 26 -11.51 -6.20 6.12
CA GLY A 26 -10.40 -6.16 5.16
C GLY A 26 -9.64 -4.85 5.29
N GLY A 27 -8.42 -4.82 4.78
CA GLY A 27 -7.64 -3.60 4.85
C GLY A 27 -6.14 -3.79 4.65
N GLY A 28 -5.41 -2.76 5.04
CA GLY A 28 -3.98 -2.70 4.89
C GLY A 28 -3.45 -1.28 4.91
N THR A 29 -2.13 -1.17 4.96
CA THR A 29 -1.39 0.08 4.79
C THR A 29 -0.10 -0.25 4.06
N ASP A 30 0.19 0.49 3.00
CA ASP A 30 1.34 0.26 2.14
C ASP A 30 2.04 1.56 1.72
N LEU A 31 3.35 1.46 1.47
CA LEU A 31 4.22 2.59 1.18
C LEU A 31 4.80 2.49 -0.23
N THR A 32 4.71 3.59 -0.98
CA THR A 32 5.20 3.72 -2.35
C THR A 32 6.23 4.85 -2.45
N PRO A 33 7.52 4.59 -2.15
CA PRO A 33 8.57 5.57 -2.27
C PRO A 33 8.94 5.85 -3.73
N TYR A 34 9.50 7.03 -3.97
CA TYR A 34 10.11 7.42 -5.24
C TYR A 34 11.60 7.16 -5.26
N TYR A 35 12.26 7.25 -4.11
CA TYR A 35 13.64 6.86 -3.92
C TYR A 35 13.72 6.00 -2.66
N LEU A 36 14.55 4.97 -2.69
CA LEU A 36 14.68 4.09 -1.54
C LEU A 36 15.43 4.81 -0.41
N ASN A 37 14.82 4.84 0.77
CA ASN A 37 15.45 5.19 2.03
C ASN A 37 15.18 4.04 3.01
N GLU A 38 16.21 3.24 3.32
CA GLU A 38 16.01 2.03 4.12
C GLU A 38 15.51 2.31 5.53
N ASP A 39 15.96 3.39 6.16
CA ASP A 39 15.56 3.75 7.51
C ASP A 39 14.07 4.08 7.57
N ASP A 40 13.56 4.78 6.54
CA ASP A 40 12.14 5.12 6.44
C ASP A 40 11.29 3.87 6.24
N VAL A 41 11.74 2.95 5.40
CA VAL A 41 11.03 1.69 5.15
C VAL A 41 11.05 0.81 6.40
N LYS A 42 12.17 0.74 7.13
CA LYS A 42 12.28 0.06 8.43
C LYS A 42 11.37 0.68 9.48
N HIS A 43 11.31 2.01 9.57
CA HIS A 43 10.40 2.72 10.47
C HIS A 43 8.94 2.38 10.17
N PHE A 44 8.55 2.45 8.90
CA PHE A 44 7.20 2.13 8.45
C PHE A 44 6.81 0.69 8.79
N HIS A 45 7.63 -0.28 8.37
CA HIS A 45 7.37 -1.71 8.59
C HIS A 45 7.43 -2.09 10.07
N SER A 46 8.35 -1.53 10.86
CA SER A 46 8.41 -1.81 12.30
C SER A 46 7.19 -1.29 13.04
N THR A 47 6.67 -0.11 12.68
CA THR A 47 5.44 0.44 13.25
C THR A 47 4.24 -0.45 12.97
N LEU A 48 4.09 -0.94 11.72
CA LEU A 48 3.03 -1.88 11.36
C LEU A 48 3.20 -3.23 12.06
N LYS A 49 4.43 -3.73 12.21
CA LYS A 49 4.71 -4.96 12.94
C LYS A 49 4.30 -4.84 14.42
N ILE A 50 4.66 -3.74 15.08
CA ILE A 50 4.26 -3.48 16.48
C ILE A 50 2.74 -3.51 16.63
N ALA A 51 1.98 -2.97 15.67
CA ALA A 51 0.53 -3.04 15.68
C ALA A 51 0.01 -4.47 15.53
N CYS A 52 0.58 -5.26 14.62
CA CYS A 52 0.19 -6.65 14.39
C CYS A 52 0.53 -7.55 15.59
N ASP A 53 1.74 -7.40 16.15
CA ASP A 53 2.27 -8.22 17.24
C ASP A 53 1.45 -8.12 18.54
N LYS A 54 0.69 -7.03 18.73
CA LYS A 54 -0.27 -6.89 19.85
C LYS A 54 -1.39 -7.93 19.81
N HIS A 55 -1.68 -8.50 18.64
CA HIS A 55 -2.78 -9.42 18.41
C HIS A 55 -2.29 -10.83 18.14
N ASP A 56 -1.32 -10.98 17.22
CA ASP A 56 -0.69 -12.27 16.92
C ASP A 56 0.67 -12.04 16.20
N PRO A 57 1.78 -12.61 16.71
CA PRO A 57 3.11 -12.48 16.09
C PRO A 57 3.20 -13.00 14.64
N SER A 58 2.29 -13.88 14.21
CA SER A 58 2.22 -14.41 12.85
C SER A 58 1.55 -13.46 11.86
N TYR A 59 0.82 -12.43 12.32
CA TYR A 59 0.06 -11.54 11.45
C TYR A 59 0.95 -10.70 10.56
N TYR A 60 2.00 -10.07 11.08
CA TYR A 60 2.87 -9.23 10.26
C TYR A 60 3.54 -10.03 9.12
N PRO A 61 4.22 -11.18 9.37
CA PRO A 61 4.79 -11.97 8.28
C PRO A 61 3.76 -12.39 7.23
N LYS A 62 2.57 -12.83 7.66
CA LYS A 62 1.46 -13.23 6.77
C LYS A 62 0.98 -12.06 5.90
N TYR A 63 0.64 -10.94 6.52
CA TYR A 63 0.03 -9.79 5.85
C TYR A 63 1.04 -8.96 5.07
N LYS A 64 2.32 -8.96 5.46
CA LYS A 64 3.40 -8.38 4.67
C LYS A 64 3.59 -9.15 3.38
N LYS A 65 3.68 -10.48 3.45
CA LYS A 65 3.77 -11.32 2.24
C LYS A 65 2.57 -11.09 1.33
N TRP A 66 1.36 -11.05 1.89
CA TRP A 66 0.16 -10.79 1.10
C TRP A 66 0.19 -9.41 0.43
N CYS A 67 0.71 -8.39 1.11
CA CYS A 67 0.91 -7.06 0.54
C CYS A 67 1.84 -7.08 -0.69
N ASP A 68 2.98 -7.78 -0.58
CA ASP A 68 3.95 -7.92 -1.68
C ASP A 68 3.35 -8.65 -2.90
N ASP A 69 2.47 -9.62 -2.66
CA ASP A 69 1.79 -10.38 -3.71
C ASP A 69 0.64 -9.57 -4.34
N TYR A 70 -0.15 -8.85 -3.53
CA TYR A 70 -1.32 -8.09 -4.01
C TYR A 70 -0.92 -6.90 -4.89
N PHE A 71 0.11 -6.15 -4.51
CA PHE A 71 0.52 -4.92 -5.21
C PHE A 71 1.49 -5.16 -6.38
N LEU A 72 1.53 -6.39 -6.93
CA LEU A 72 2.31 -6.73 -8.11
C LEU A 72 1.67 -6.17 -9.38
N ILE A 73 2.39 -5.31 -10.10
CA ILE A 73 2.03 -4.87 -11.45
C ILE A 73 2.48 -5.96 -12.41
N THR A 74 1.60 -6.93 -12.66
CA THR A 74 1.94 -8.18 -13.35
C THR A 74 2.65 -7.95 -14.70
N HIS A 75 2.16 -7.00 -15.51
CA HIS A 75 2.75 -6.71 -16.82
C HIS A 75 4.10 -5.96 -16.76
N ARG A 76 4.53 -5.47 -15.58
CA ARG A 76 5.83 -4.83 -15.36
C ARG A 76 6.81 -5.73 -14.60
N GLY A 77 6.33 -6.79 -13.95
CA GLY A 77 7.13 -7.65 -13.08
C GLY A 77 7.65 -6.95 -11.82
N GLU A 78 7.04 -5.83 -11.40
CA GLU A 78 7.45 -5.05 -10.24
C GLU A 78 6.26 -4.71 -9.35
N ARG A 79 6.51 -4.52 -8.05
CA ARG A 79 5.49 -4.10 -7.09
C ARG A 79 5.33 -2.59 -7.17
N ARG A 80 4.13 -2.10 -6.83
CA ARG A 80 3.80 -0.68 -6.80
C ARG A 80 4.75 0.10 -5.89
N GLY A 81 5.08 -0.48 -4.73
CA GLY A 81 5.91 0.09 -3.69
C GLY A 81 6.61 -0.98 -2.86
N VAL A 82 7.08 -0.60 -1.67
CA VAL A 82 7.86 -1.46 -0.75
C VAL A 82 6.97 -2.30 0.19
N GLY A 83 5.69 -2.42 -0.14
CA GLY A 83 4.71 -3.17 0.61
C GLY A 83 4.31 -2.49 1.92
N GLY A 84 3.93 -3.32 2.90
CA GLY A 84 3.36 -2.92 4.17
C GLY A 84 2.59 -4.10 4.74
N ILE A 85 1.31 -3.93 5.06
CA ILE A 85 0.40 -5.03 5.41
C ILE A 85 -0.83 -4.98 4.50
N PHE A 86 -1.32 -6.15 4.09
CA PHE A 86 -2.58 -6.31 3.39
C PHE A 86 -3.30 -7.56 3.88
N PHE A 87 -4.61 -7.45 4.03
CA PHE A 87 -5.48 -8.54 4.44
C PHE A 87 -6.90 -8.35 3.91
N ASP A 88 -7.57 -9.47 3.69
CA ASP A 88 -8.98 -9.54 3.33
C ASP A 88 -9.61 -10.70 4.10
N ASP A 89 -10.94 -10.72 4.16
CA ASP A 89 -11.72 -11.83 4.71
C ASP A 89 -11.33 -12.21 6.16
N ILE A 90 -11.07 -11.22 7.03
CA ILE A 90 -10.85 -11.47 8.47
C ILE A 90 -12.21 -11.60 9.17
N ASP A 91 -12.60 -12.84 9.44
CA ASP A 91 -13.87 -13.23 10.07
C ASP A 91 -13.67 -14.02 11.40
N THR A 92 -12.43 -14.09 11.88
CA THR A 92 -12.01 -14.87 13.06
C THR A 92 -11.03 -14.08 13.94
N PRO A 93 -10.85 -14.45 15.23
CA PRO A 93 -11.60 -15.46 15.99
C PRO A 93 -12.95 -14.96 16.51
N SER A 94 -13.16 -13.64 16.57
CA SER A 94 -14.45 -13.01 16.86
C SER A 94 -14.47 -11.60 16.28
N GLN A 95 -15.67 -11.05 16.08
CA GLN A 95 -15.84 -9.71 15.50
C GLN A 95 -15.14 -8.63 16.32
N GLU A 96 -15.23 -8.70 17.66
CA GLU A 96 -14.57 -7.75 18.56
C GLU A 96 -13.05 -7.86 18.49
N LYS A 97 -12.49 -9.09 18.45
CA LYS A 97 -11.04 -9.28 18.33
C LYS A 97 -10.52 -8.84 16.97
N ALA A 98 -11.26 -9.12 15.90
CA ALA A 98 -10.94 -8.63 14.57
C ALA A 98 -10.97 -7.09 14.55
N PHE A 99 -12.00 -6.46 15.11
CA PHE A 99 -12.10 -5.01 15.20
C PHE A 99 -10.93 -4.38 15.96
N GLU A 100 -10.53 -4.92 17.11
CA GLU A 100 -9.37 -4.42 17.87
C GLU A 100 -8.05 -4.52 17.08
N PHE A 101 -7.89 -5.57 16.26
CA PHE A 101 -6.78 -5.67 15.31
C PHE A 101 -6.84 -4.56 14.26
N ILE A 102 -7.98 -4.38 13.60
CA ILE A 102 -8.18 -3.32 12.60
C ILE A 102 -7.91 -1.93 13.18
N LYS A 103 -8.43 -1.66 14.39
CA LYS A 103 -8.21 -0.41 15.10
C LYS A 103 -6.73 -0.16 15.37
N SER A 104 -6.00 -1.17 15.86
CA SER A 104 -4.56 -1.06 16.10
C SER A 104 -3.78 -0.76 14.82
N CYS A 105 -4.15 -1.36 13.69
CA CYS A 105 -3.55 -1.07 12.40
C CYS A 105 -3.90 0.35 11.90
N ALA A 106 -5.14 0.81 12.10
CA ALA A 106 -5.55 2.18 11.76
C ALA A 106 -4.81 3.24 12.58
N GLU A 107 -4.65 3.01 13.89
CA GLU A 107 -3.87 3.88 14.79
C GLU A 107 -2.39 3.93 14.41
N ALA A 108 -1.86 2.91 13.74
CA ALA A 108 -0.47 2.85 13.29
C ALA A 108 -0.19 3.72 12.04
N VAL A 109 -1.21 4.16 11.30
CA VAL A 109 -1.04 4.92 10.05
C VAL A 109 -0.26 6.22 10.29
N ILE A 110 -0.71 7.04 11.24
CA ILE A 110 -0.08 8.33 11.56
C ILE A 110 1.39 8.16 12.01
N PRO A 111 1.71 7.36 13.04
CA PRO A 111 3.08 7.20 13.50
C PRO A 111 3.99 6.52 12.46
N SER A 112 3.44 5.68 11.57
CA SER A 112 4.25 5.05 10.51
C SER A 112 4.64 6.02 9.39
N TYR A 113 3.88 7.09 9.17
CA TYR A 113 4.00 7.92 7.96
C TYR A 113 4.36 9.38 8.24
N ILE A 114 3.71 10.04 9.21
CA ILE A 114 3.94 11.47 9.46
C ILE A 114 5.42 11.78 9.76
N PRO A 115 6.16 10.97 10.54
CA PRO A 115 7.60 11.20 10.74
C PRO A 115 8.40 11.21 9.42
N LEU A 116 8.01 10.39 8.43
CA LEU A 116 8.64 10.37 7.11
C LEU A 116 8.35 11.67 6.35
N VAL A 117 7.10 12.15 6.41
CA VAL A 117 6.71 13.42 5.79
C VAL A 117 7.49 14.58 6.41
N GLU A 118 7.55 14.65 7.75
CA GLU A 118 8.24 15.73 8.46
C GLU A 118 9.72 15.77 8.13
N LYS A 119 10.38 14.60 8.04
CA LYS A 119 11.78 14.45 7.67
C LYS A 119 12.06 14.89 6.23
N HIS A 120 11.15 14.58 5.28
CA HIS A 120 11.43 14.69 3.84
C HIS A 120 10.67 15.80 3.09
N LYS A 121 9.76 16.52 3.75
CA LYS A 121 8.93 17.57 3.10
C LYS A 121 9.75 18.76 2.59
N ASN A 122 10.91 19.01 3.19
CA ASN A 122 11.79 20.14 2.86
C ASN A 122 13.01 19.72 2.03
N ASP A 123 13.13 18.45 1.65
CA ASP A 123 14.24 17.98 0.84
C ASP A 123 14.23 18.65 -0.54
N GLY A 124 15.38 19.18 -0.94
CA GLY A 124 15.59 19.68 -2.30
C GLY A 124 15.43 18.54 -3.33
N TYR A 125 14.83 18.85 -4.47
CA TYR A 125 14.73 17.96 -5.61
C TYR A 125 14.86 18.76 -6.91
N GLY A 126 15.43 18.15 -7.93
CA GLY A 126 15.62 18.76 -9.24
C GLY A 126 14.63 18.24 -10.27
N TYR A 127 14.94 18.56 -11.53
CA TYR A 127 14.14 18.12 -12.68
C TYR A 127 14.13 16.60 -12.82
N THR A 128 15.29 15.95 -12.68
CA THR A 128 15.42 14.49 -12.83
C THR A 128 14.58 13.74 -11.79
N GLU A 129 14.66 14.13 -10.51
CA GLU A 129 13.87 13.53 -9.44
C GLU A 129 12.37 13.71 -9.67
N ARG A 130 11.96 14.88 -10.19
CA ARG A 130 10.56 15.14 -10.51
C ARG A 130 10.08 14.27 -11.67
N GLN A 131 10.86 14.10 -12.74
CA GLN A 131 10.49 13.23 -13.86
C GLN A 131 10.37 11.77 -13.41
N TRP A 132 11.32 11.30 -12.60
CA TRP A 132 11.26 9.97 -12.03
C TRP A 132 10.02 9.77 -11.15
N GLN A 133 9.70 10.74 -10.29
CA GLN A 133 8.47 10.70 -9.48
C GLN A 133 7.21 10.57 -10.35
N LEU A 134 7.13 11.30 -11.47
CA LEU A 134 5.98 11.23 -12.38
C LEU A 134 5.87 9.85 -13.06
N LEU A 135 6.98 9.22 -13.41
CA LEU A 135 7.01 7.85 -13.94
C LEU A 135 6.53 6.83 -12.90
N ARG A 136 7.01 6.94 -11.65
CA ARG A 136 6.52 6.08 -10.55
C ARG A 136 5.04 6.30 -10.26
N ARG A 137 4.54 7.53 -10.35
CA ARG A 137 3.11 7.84 -10.28
C ARG A 137 2.32 7.20 -11.43
N GLY A 138 2.90 7.12 -12.63
CA GLY A 138 2.33 6.35 -13.75
C GLY A 138 2.12 4.88 -13.38
N ARG A 139 3.08 4.25 -12.69
CA ARG A 139 2.94 2.87 -12.17
C ARG A 139 1.83 2.74 -11.12
N TYR A 140 1.67 3.75 -10.27
CA TYR A 140 0.58 3.79 -9.29
C TYR A 140 -0.80 3.81 -9.99
N VAL A 141 -0.94 4.61 -11.05
CA VAL A 141 -2.14 4.67 -11.89
C VAL A 141 -2.38 3.35 -12.62
N GLU A 142 -1.34 2.75 -13.23
CA GLU A 142 -1.43 1.44 -13.88
C GLU A 142 -1.99 0.38 -12.93
N PHE A 143 -1.50 0.33 -11.69
CA PHE A 143 -2.02 -0.61 -10.70
C PHE A 143 -3.50 -0.37 -10.38
N ASN A 144 -3.86 0.87 -10.04
CA ASN A 144 -5.22 1.17 -9.59
C ASN A 144 -6.27 0.94 -10.69
N LEU A 145 -5.96 1.26 -11.94
CA LEU A 145 -6.91 1.08 -13.04
C LEU A 145 -7.00 -0.38 -13.54
N ILE A 146 -5.90 -1.14 -13.48
CA ILE A 146 -5.83 -2.47 -14.10
C ILE A 146 -6.02 -3.61 -13.10
N TYR A 147 -5.54 -3.48 -11.86
CA TYR A 147 -5.44 -4.61 -10.92
C TYR A 147 -6.21 -4.40 -9.63
N ASP A 148 -6.37 -3.16 -9.16
CA ASP A 148 -7.02 -2.91 -7.88
C ASP A 148 -8.49 -3.35 -7.86
N ARG A 149 -8.81 -4.28 -6.96
CA ARG A 149 -10.15 -4.85 -6.82
C ARG A 149 -11.16 -3.81 -6.36
N GLY A 150 -10.75 -2.93 -5.43
CA GLY A 150 -11.62 -1.87 -4.89
C GLY A 150 -12.05 -0.87 -5.96
N THR A 151 -11.11 -0.39 -6.77
CA THR A 151 -11.37 0.52 -7.89
C THR A 151 -12.29 -0.12 -8.92
N LYS A 152 -12.01 -1.35 -9.36
CA LYS A 152 -12.88 -2.07 -10.31
C LYS A 152 -14.28 -2.25 -9.77
N PHE A 153 -14.42 -2.79 -8.56
CA PHE A 153 -15.73 -3.01 -7.94
C PHE A 153 -16.54 -1.70 -7.85
N GLY A 154 -15.91 -0.61 -7.40
CA GLY A 154 -16.56 0.69 -7.32
C GLY A 154 -17.06 1.20 -8.69
N LEU A 155 -16.26 1.05 -9.74
CA LEU A 155 -16.64 1.49 -11.09
C LEU A 155 -17.79 0.66 -11.71
N TYR A 156 -17.92 -0.61 -11.34
CA TYR A 156 -19.02 -1.48 -11.79
C TYR A 156 -20.29 -1.36 -10.94
N THR A 157 -20.23 -0.69 -9.78
CA THR A 157 -21.38 -0.53 -8.88
C THR A 157 -22.27 0.62 -9.37
N PRO A 158 -23.54 0.35 -9.78
CA PRO A 158 -24.44 1.41 -10.23
C PRO A 158 -24.68 2.46 -9.15
N GLY A 159 -24.57 3.74 -9.51
CA GLY A 159 -24.77 4.85 -8.57
C GLY A 159 -23.60 5.14 -7.63
N ALA A 160 -22.46 4.46 -7.79
CA ALA A 160 -21.27 4.76 -7.02
C ALA A 160 -20.75 6.18 -7.32
N ARG A 161 -20.15 6.81 -6.31
CA ARG A 161 -19.55 8.14 -6.44
C ARG A 161 -18.15 8.01 -7.04
N TYR A 162 -18.03 8.19 -8.35
CA TYR A 162 -16.76 8.02 -9.08
C TYR A 162 -15.63 8.92 -8.57
N GLU A 163 -15.91 10.15 -8.15
CA GLU A 163 -14.93 11.04 -7.50
C GLU A 163 -14.33 10.45 -6.22
N SER A 164 -15.11 9.63 -5.51
CA SER A 164 -14.65 8.88 -4.33
C SER A 164 -13.98 7.56 -4.68
N ILE A 165 -13.92 7.16 -5.95
CA ILE A 165 -13.15 5.98 -6.39
C ILE A 165 -11.81 6.44 -6.96
N LEU A 166 -11.83 7.53 -7.74
CA LEU A 166 -10.68 8.07 -8.44
C LEU A 166 -9.82 9.01 -7.59
N MET A 167 -10.17 9.26 -6.31
CA MET A 167 -9.34 10.11 -5.44
C MET A 167 -7.93 9.56 -5.23
N SER A 168 -7.72 8.27 -5.49
CA SER A 168 -6.42 7.62 -5.42
C SER A 168 -5.46 8.08 -6.53
N LEU A 169 -5.97 8.67 -7.62
CA LEU A 169 -5.15 9.11 -8.74
C LEU A 169 -4.32 10.36 -8.37
N PRO A 170 -3.03 10.40 -8.72
CA PRO A 170 -2.20 11.57 -8.46
C PRO A 170 -2.58 12.73 -9.39
N LEU A 171 -2.34 13.96 -8.93
CA LEU A 171 -2.55 15.18 -9.73
C LEU A 171 -1.85 15.14 -11.10
N ALA A 172 -0.68 14.51 -11.18
CA ALA A 172 0.07 14.34 -12.42
C ALA A 172 0.85 13.02 -12.38
N ALA A 173 0.93 12.37 -13.53
CA ALA A 173 1.69 11.16 -13.82
C ALA A 173 2.27 11.24 -15.24
N ASN A 174 3.31 10.45 -15.53
CA ASN A 174 3.95 10.40 -16.85
C ASN A 174 4.18 8.95 -17.30
N TRP A 175 4.16 8.74 -18.61
CA TRP A 175 4.53 7.49 -19.27
C TRP A 175 5.53 7.80 -20.37
N GLN A 176 6.71 7.18 -20.27
CA GLN A 176 7.76 7.30 -21.27
C GLN A 176 7.99 5.95 -21.95
N TYR A 177 8.11 5.98 -23.27
CA TYR A 177 8.36 4.80 -24.07
C TYR A 177 9.70 4.15 -23.70
N MET A 178 9.68 2.85 -23.39
CA MET A 178 10.87 2.02 -23.11
C MET A 178 11.85 2.60 -22.07
N HIS A 179 11.37 3.42 -21.13
CA HIS A 179 12.24 3.97 -20.09
C HIS A 179 12.68 2.88 -19.11
N GLU A 180 14.00 2.69 -18.99
CA GLU A 180 14.64 1.94 -17.91
C GLU A 180 15.67 2.84 -17.20
N PRO A 181 15.73 2.81 -15.86
CA PRO A 181 16.73 3.58 -15.13
C PRO A 181 18.14 3.03 -15.38
N GLU A 182 19.11 3.93 -15.51
CA GLU A 182 20.51 3.56 -15.70
C GLU A 182 21.04 2.72 -14.52
N PRO A 183 21.81 1.64 -14.77
CA PRO A 183 22.39 0.82 -13.71
C PRO A 183 23.22 1.64 -12.70
N GLY A 184 23.10 1.32 -11.42
CA GLY A 184 23.83 2.00 -10.34
C GLY A 184 23.22 3.33 -9.89
N THR A 185 22.14 3.80 -10.52
CA THR A 185 21.39 4.98 -10.05
C THR A 185 20.44 4.64 -8.89
N LYS A 186 19.97 5.66 -8.17
CA LYS A 186 19.02 5.48 -7.06
C LYS A 186 17.67 4.95 -7.56
N GLU A 187 17.31 5.29 -8.79
CA GLU A 187 16.13 4.82 -9.51
C GLU A 187 16.23 3.31 -9.77
N ALA A 188 17.38 2.83 -10.26
CA ALA A 188 17.63 1.41 -10.48
C ALA A 188 17.61 0.62 -9.17
N VAL A 189 18.19 1.16 -8.10
CA VAL A 189 18.14 0.55 -6.75
C VAL A 189 16.70 0.36 -6.27
N LEU A 190 15.84 1.37 -6.46
CA LEU A 190 14.43 1.22 -6.11
C LEU A 190 13.77 0.11 -6.95
N VAL A 191 13.93 0.14 -8.29
CA VAL A 191 13.29 -0.83 -9.19
C VAL A 191 13.71 -2.27 -8.86
N ASP A 192 14.97 -2.50 -8.50
CA ASP A 192 15.43 -3.84 -8.10
C ASP A 192 14.64 -4.38 -6.89
N VAL A 193 14.48 -3.57 -5.84
CA VAL A 193 13.69 -3.96 -4.67
C VAL A 193 12.21 -4.15 -5.00
N LEU A 194 11.66 -3.37 -5.94
CA LEU A 194 10.28 -3.54 -6.39
C LEU A 194 10.09 -4.83 -7.20
N ARG A 195 11.11 -5.30 -7.91
CA ARG A 195 11.10 -6.60 -8.60
C ARG A 195 11.34 -7.76 -7.63
N ASN A 196 12.16 -7.52 -6.62
CA ASN A 196 12.62 -8.51 -5.63
C ASN A 196 12.30 -8.02 -4.20
N PRO A 197 11.04 -8.18 -3.72
CA PRO A 197 10.67 -7.78 -2.37
C PRO A 197 11.59 -8.41 -1.33
N LYS A 198 12.10 -7.59 -0.41
CA LYS A 198 12.96 -8.03 0.68
C LYS A 198 12.24 -8.03 2.01
N ASP A 199 12.80 -8.74 2.98
CA ASP A 199 12.46 -8.53 4.37
C ASP A 199 13.12 -7.22 4.83
N TRP A 200 12.34 -6.33 5.44
CA TRP A 200 12.82 -5.03 5.87
C TRP A 200 13.33 -5.04 7.31
N LEU A 201 12.94 -6.04 8.10
CA LEU A 201 13.19 -6.08 9.54
C LEU A 201 14.17 -7.19 9.95
N ASN A 202 14.72 -7.93 8.99
CA ASN A 202 15.69 -9.01 9.18
C ASN A 202 16.92 -8.82 8.29
#